data_AF-A0A101E6N4-F1
#
_entry.id   AF-A0A101E6N4-F1
#
_cell.length_a   1.000
_cell.length_b   1.000
_cell.length_c   1.000
_cell.angle_alpha   90.00
_cell.angle_beta   90.00
_cell.angle_gamma   90.00
#
_symmetry.space_group_name_H-M   'P 1'
#
loop_
_entity.id
_entity.type
_entity.pdbx_description
1 polymer ?
#
loop_
_entity_poly.entity_id
_entity_poly.type
_entity_poly.pdbx_seq_one_letter_code
_entity_poly.pdbx_strand_id
1 'polypeptide(L)'
;MGKIVGIPKGLLYYDFYPMWKTFFEELGAKVITSQNTNKKIVDDGVKNSVEDACLPVKTYVGHVMDLKERGVDYIFIPRIVSVEKKKYLCSKFLGLPDFIKSLIKDLPPVIDIEINYYKDEEFTKREFIRAGKMLGRTNGDALKAYLKGMEEQRRFENLLKEGFTNLEALKMWEEGKVKVREERRRFDLKIALLSHPYNIMDEYISMGLIEKLRNMGAEVITVEMLNKASILEGVAFLPKDIFWTYERDILGAGMYFLKKKGVDGVIMVSAFGCGPNSMTEELLERFYKREKNLPFMLLTIDEHTGEAGVMTRIEAFVDLLRFNKKAVVV
;
A
#
# COMPACT_ATOMS: atom_id res chain seq x y z
N MET A 1 12.84 -1.33 31.19
CA MET A 1 12.68 -2.03 29.89
C MET A 1 11.77 -1.16 29.03
N GLY A 2 12.13 -0.90 27.75
CA GLY A 2 11.31 -0.06 26.87
C GLY A 2 9.96 -0.71 26.56
N LYS A 3 8.90 0.11 26.39
CA LYS A 3 7.57 -0.37 25.99
C LYS A 3 7.63 -1.03 24.60
N ILE A 4 6.85 -2.08 24.38
CA ILE A 4 6.74 -2.77 23.10
C ILE A 4 5.53 -2.22 22.33
N VAL A 5 5.78 -1.62 21.17
CA VAL A 5 4.72 -1.11 20.28
C VAL A 5 4.59 -2.05 19.08
N GLY A 6 3.43 -2.69 18.95
CA GLY A 6 3.04 -3.51 17.82
C GLY A 6 2.54 -2.68 16.64
N ILE A 7 3.09 -2.91 15.44
CA ILE A 7 2.59 -2.31 14.19
C ILE A 7 2.09 -3.44 13.27
N PRO A 8 0.78 -3.49 12.93
CA PRO A 8 0.25 -4.51 12.04
C PRO A 8 0.85 -4.39 10.62
N LYS A 9 1.32 -5.50 10.03
CA LYS A 9 1.81 -5.57 8.63
C LYS A 9 0.67 -5.60 7.60
N GLY A 10 -0.23 -4.63 7.68
CA GLY A 10 -1.34 -4.52 6.76
C GLY A 10 -1.66 -3.07 6.42
N LEU A 11 -2.43 -2.89 5.34
CA LEU A 11 -2.85 -1.58 4.85
C LEU A 11 -1.64 -0.63 4.65
N LEU A 12 -1.67 0.56 5.25
CA LEU A 12 -0.65 1.60 5.02
C LEU A 12 0.71 1.31 5.67
N TYR A 13 0.90 0.13 6.26
CA TYR A 13 2.23 -0.37 6.64
C TYR A 13 3.24 -0.24 5.51
N TYR A 14 2.86 -0.65 4.30
CA TYR A 14 3.77 -0.64 3.14
C TYR A 14 4.11 0.78 2.65
N ASP A 15 3.41 1.81 3.13
CA ASP A 15 3.65 3.21 2.76
C ASP A 15 4.38 4.00 3.84
N PHE A 16 4.11 3.73 5.12
CA PHE A 16 4.52 4.61 6.22
C PHE A 16 5.26 3.90 7.36
N TYR A 17 5.55 2.60 7.25
CA TYR A 17 6.32 1.89 8.27
C TYR A 17 7.65 2.56 8.64
N PRO A 18 8.44 3.14 7.70
CA PRO A 18 9.68 3.84 8.04
C PRO A 18 9.46 4.99 9.02
N MET A 19 8.43 5.80 8.78
CA MET A 19 8.03 6.90 9.65
C MET A 19 7.64 6.39 11.04
N TRP A 20 6.74 5.40 11.08
CA TRP A 20 6.17 4.89 12.33
C TRP A 20 7.22 4.16 13.18
N LYS A 21 8.02 3.29 12.58
CA LYS A 21 9.08 2.55 13.27
C LYS A 21 10.08 3.54 13.87
N THR A 22 10.60 4.47 13.06
CA THR A 22 11.56 5.49 13.52
C THR A 22 10.99 6.32 14.66
N PHE A 23 9.74 6.79 14.54
CA PHE A 23 9.10 7.58 15.59
C PHE A 23 9.07 6.85 16.94
N PHE A 24 8.66 5.58 16.96
CA PHE A 24 8.58 4.83 18.22
C PHE A 24 9.95 4.41 18.76
N GLU A 25 10.89 4.03 17.90
CA GLU A 25 12.26 3.66 18.31
C GLU A 25 13.03 4.86 18.88
N GLU A 26 12.89 6.06 18.29
CA GLU A 26 13.46 7.31 18.82
C GLU A 26 12.91 7.68 20.21
N LEU A 27 11.69 7.23 20.53
CA LEU A 27 11.09 7.37 21.87
C LEU A 27 11.51 6.25 22.83
N GLY A 28 12.42 5.37 22.42
CA GLY A 28 12.93 4.26 23.21
C GLY A 28 11.94 3.11 23.38
N ALA A 29 10.92 3.02 22.52
CA ALA A 29 10.07 1.85 22.44
C ALA A 29 10.71 0.79 21.53
N LYS A 30 10.46 -0.49 21.83
CA LYS A 30 10.79 -1.59 20.91
C LYS A 30 9.63 -1.77 19.94
N VAL A 31 9.89 -1.62 18.65
CA VAL A 31 8.87 -1.87 17.62
C VAL A 31 8.87 -3.34 17.23
N ILE A 32 7.70 -3.96 17.25
CA ILE A 32 7.48 -5.32 16.75
C ILE A 32 6.38 -5.25 15.70
N THR A 33 6.52 -6.03 14.64
CA THR A 33 5.49 -6.20 13.62
C THR A 33 4.81 -7.54 13.75
N SER A 34 3.60 -7.65 13.21
CA SER A 34 2.96 -8.96 13.04
C SER A 34 3.78 -9.85 12.12
N GLN A 35 3.46 -11.14 12.12
CA GLN A 35 4.01 -12.09 11.14
C GLN A 35 3.68 -11.67 9.72
N ASN A 36 4.46 -12.18 8.76
CA ASN A 36 4.04 -12.11 7.37
C ASN A 36 2.69 -12.81 7.22
N THR A 37 1.83 -12.26 6.37
CA THR A 37 0.52 -12.82 6.10
C THR A 37 0.66 -14.28 5.70
N ASN A 38 -0.20 -15.09 6.30
CA ASN A 38 -0.28 -16.52 6.08
C ASN A 38 -1.73 -16.94 6.28
N LYS A 39 -2.02 -18.21 6.03
CA LYS A 39 -3.38 -18.74 6.13
C LYS A 39 -4.02 -18.47 7.50
N LYS A 40 -3.28 -18.62 8.61
CA LYS A 40 -3.82 -18.33 9.95
C LYS A 40 -4.26 -16.87 10.07
N ILE A 41 -3.40 -15.92 9.65
CA ILE A 41 -3.73 -14.49 9.72
C ILE A 41 -4.99 -14.18 8.90
N VAL A 42 -5.11 -14.72 7.69
CA VAL A 42 -6.29 -14.50 6.86
C VAL A 42 -7.52 -15.15 7.49
N ASP A 43 -7.44 -16.41 7.93
CA ASP A 43 -8.56 -17.14 8.54
C ASP A 43 -9.04 -16.46 9.83
N ASP A 44 -8.13 -16.01 10.68
CA ASP A 44 -8.45 -15.29 11.91
C ASP A 44 -9.10 -13.94 11.60
N GLY A 45 -8.57 -13.24 10.59
CA GLY A 45 -9.14 -11.99 10.08
C GLY A 45 -10.56 -12.14 9.56
N VAL A 46 -10.81 -13.14 8.72
CA VAL A 46 -12.14 -13.44 8.15
C VAL A 46 -13.13 -13.80 9.26
N LYS A 47 -12.75 -14.67 10.21
CA LYS A 47 -13.63 -15.09 11.32
C LYS A 47 -14.03 -13.96 12.26
N ASN A 48 -13.19 -12.94 12.39
CA ASN A 48 -13.39 -11.85 13.36
C ASN A 48 -13.74 -10.52 12.68
N SER A 49 -14.10 -10.54 11.40
CA SER A 49 -14.54 -9.37 10.65
C SER A 49 -16.01 -9.46 10.27
N VAL A 50 -16.61 -8.32 9.95
CA VAL A 50 -17.91 -8.27 9.28
C VAL A 50 -17.78 -8.74 7.83
N GLU A 51 -18.84 -9.34 7.30
CA GLU A 51 -18.85 -9.93 5.95
C GLU A 51 -18.55 -8.90 4.85
N ASP A 52 -19.04 -7.66 5.02
CA ASP A 52 -18.89 -6.55 4.06
C ASP A 52 -17.52 -5.85 4.12
N ALA A 53 -16.61 -6.29 5.00
CA ALA A 53 -15.25 -5.78 5.01
C ALA A 53 -14.48 -6.27 3.78
N CYS A 54 -13.72 -5.37 3.15
CA CYS A 54 -12.83 -5.76 2.07
C CYS A 54 -11.69 -6.65 2.58
N LEU A 55 -11.14 -7.49 1.70
CA LEU A 55 -10.06 -8.42 2.03
C LEU A 55 -8.89 -7.76 2.81
N PRO A 56 -8.38 -6.58 2.43
CA PRO A 56 -7.27 -5.93 3.15
C PRO A 56 -7.61 -5.58 4.60
N VAL A 57 -8.87 -5.22 4.89
CA VAL A 57 -9.34 -4.95 6.25
C VAL A 57 -9.47 -6.25 7.03
N LYS A 58 -10.02 -7.30 6.42
CA LYS A 58 -10.07 -8.65 7.04
C LYS A 58 -8.67 -9.12 7.42
N THR A 59 -7.70 -9.04 6.49
CA THR A 59 -6.29 -9.38 6.75
C THR A 59 -5.69 -8.51 7.86
N TYR A 60 -6.02 -7.21 7.91
CA TYR A 60 -5.58 -6.32 8.98
C TYR A 60 -6.08 -6.74 10.36
N VAL A 61 -7.34 -7.19 10.49
CA VAL A 61 -7.88 -7.76 11.74
C VAL A 61 -7.03 -8.95 12.20
N GLY A 62 -6.67 -9.85 11.28
CA GLY A 62 -5.78 -10.98 11.57
C GLY A 62 -4.40 -10.57 12.08
N HIS A 63 -3.80 -9.52 11.48
CA HIS A 63 -2.52 -8.97 11.93
C HIS A 63 -2.60 -8.38 13.34
N VAL A 64 -3.71 -7.73 13.68
CA VAL A 64 -3.95 -7.22 15.03
C VAL A 64 -4.09 -8.39 16.02
N MET A 65 -4.75 -9.48 15.63
CA MET A 65 -4.86 -10.68 16.46
C MET A 65 -3.50 -11.34 16.72
N ASP A 66 -2.64 -11.48 15.71
CA ASP A 66 -1.26 -11.98 15.89
C ASP A 66 -0.46 -11.11 16.87
N LEU A 67 -0.57 -9.78 16.78
CA LEU A 67 0.09 -8.87 17.75
C LEU A 67 -0.46 -8.98 19.17
N LYS A 68 -1.78 -9.18 19.31
CA LYS A 68 -2.40 -9.45 20.60
C LYS A 68 -1.86 -10.75 21.21
N GLU A 69 -1.80 -11.83 20.44
CA GLU A 69 -1.24 -13.12 20.89
C GLU A 69 0.24 -13.01 21.30
N ARG A 70 0.99 -12.11 20.65
CA ARG A 70 2.40 -11.82 20.96
C ARG A 70 2.62 -10.98 22.21
N GLY A 71 1.57 -10.47 22.85
CA GLY A 71 1.66 -9.78 24.15
C GLY A 71 2.38 -8.42 24.10
N VAL A 72 2.13 -7.61 23.07
CA VAL A 72 2.67 -6.23 22.98
C VAL A 72 2.03 -5.29 24.01
N ASP A 73 2.76 -4.27 24.48
CA ASP A 73 2.24 -3.28 25.45
C ASP A 73 1.21 -2.35 24.80
N TYR A 74 1.41 -2.00 23.53
CA TYR A 74 0.54 -1.14 22.74
C TYR A 74 0.42 -1.66 21.32
N ILE A 75 -0.72 -1.41 20.66
CA ILE A 75 -0.86 -1.60 19.21
C ILE A 75 -1.08 -0.24 18.56
N PHE A 76 -0.28 0.09 17.55
CA PHE A 76 -0.45 1.31 16.77
C PHE A 76 -1.47 1.10 15.65
N ILE A 77 -2.63 1.73 15.80
CA ILE A 77 -3.72 1.69 14.82
C ILE A 77 -4.18 3.14 14.62
N PRO A 78 -3.52 3.92 13.75
CA PRO A 78 -3.87 5.31 13.55
C PRO A 78 -5.19 5.45 12.80
N ARG A 79 -5.92 6.53 13.10
CA ARG A 79 -7.03 7.01 12.27
C ARG A 79 -6.46 7.86 11.16
N ILE A 80 -6.48 7.37 9.92
CA ILE A 80 -5.85 8.09 8.80
C ILE A 80 -6.95 8.72 7.95
N VAL A 81 -7.24 9.98 8.26
CA VAL A 81 -8.28 10.76 7.56
C VAL A 81 -7.76 11.24 6.22
N SER A 82 -6.52 11.71 6.20
CA SER A 82 -5.93 12.38 5.04
C SER A 82 -4.42 12.37 5.11
N VAL A 83 -3.77 12.04 3.99
CA VAL A 83 -2.31 12.05 3.80
C VAL A 83 -1.83 13.23 2.93
N GLU A 84 -2.76 14.03 2.40
CA GLU A 84 -2.45 15.25 1.66
C GLU A 84 -3.61 16.26 1.73
N LYS A 85 -3.31 17.54 1.49
CA LYS A 85 -4.33 18.60 1.53
C LYS A 85 -5.49 18.33 0.58
N LYS A 86 -6.71 18.66 1.03
CA LYS A 86 -7.97 18.62 0.26
C LYS A 86 -8.45 17.22 -0.16
N LYS A 87 -7.83 16.14 0.33
CA LYS A 87 -8.21 14.76 0.02
C LYS A 87 -8.38 13.92 1.27
N TYR A 88 -9.11 12.82 1.11
CA TYR A 88 -9.41 11.86 2.16
C TYR A 88 -8.92 10.47 1.79
N LEU A 89 -8.85 9.58 2.77
CA LEU A 89 -8.77 8.15 2.53
C LEU A 89 -10.16 7.50 2.57
N CYS A 90 -10.24 6.18 2.31
CA CYS A 90 -11.50 5.46 2.37
C CYS A 90 -12.08 5.45 3.79
N SER A 91 -13.39 5.24 3.90
CA SER A 91 -14.10 5.25 5.19
C SER A 91 -13.54 4.20 6.18
N LYS A 92 -12.98 3.09 5.69
CA LYS A 92 -12.36 2.07 6.54
C LYS A 92 -11.10 2.60 7.24
N PHE A 93 -10.32 3.49 6.62
CA PHE A 93 -9.20 4.17 7.30
C PHE A 93 -9.67 5.21 8.32
N LEU A 94 -10.74 5.94 7.98
CA LEU A 94 -11.33 6.95 8.86
C LEU A 94 -11.93 6.33 10.12
N GLY A 95 -12.40 5.08 10.08
CA GLY A 95 -13.00 4.36 11.20
C GLY A 95 -12.13 3.24 11.78
N LEU A 96 -10.91 3.03 11.26
CA LEU A 96 -10.13 1.82 11.53
C LEU A 96 -9.95 1.51 13.02
N PRO A 97 -9.55 2.47 13.88
CA PRO A 97 -9.28 2.14 15.28
C PRO A 97 -10.55 1.74 16.04
N ASP A 98 -11.68 2.40 15.78
CA ASP A 98 -12.96 2.07 16.42
C ASP A 98 -13.48 0.73 15.94
N PHE A 99 -13.34 0.49 14.63
CA PHE A 99 -13.72 -0.77 14.00
C PHE A 99 -12.95 -1.95 14.59
N ILE A 100 -11.64 -1.82 14.80
CA ILE A 100 -10.85 -2.90 15.41
C ILE A 100 -11.23 -3.11 16.88
N LYS A 101 -11.41 -2.03 17.64
CA LYS A 101 -11.82 -2.10 19.06
C LYS A 101 -13.19 -2.74 19.25
N SER A 102 -14.11 -2.59 18.30
CA SER A 102 -15.44 -3.22 18.38
C SER A 102 -15.42 -4.71 18.04
N LEU A 103 -14.46 -5.17 17.23
CA LEU A 103 -14.33 -6.56 16.81
C LEU A 103 -13.52 -7.42 17.77
N ILE A 104 -12.42 -6.89 18.32
CA ILE A 104 -11.46 -7.68 19.10
C ILE A 104 -11.60 -7.36 20.59
N LYS A 105 -12.07 -8.34 21.36
CA LYS A 105 -12.10 -8.27 22.83
C LYS A 105 -10.69 -8.31 23.43
N ASP A 106 -10.50 -7.75 24.62
CA ASP A 106 -9.23 -7.81 25.38
C ASP A 106 -8.00 -7.34 24.58
N LEU A 107 -8.18 -6.29 23.79
CA LEU A 107 -7.10 -5.72 22.98
C LEU A 107 -6.12 -4.96 23.89
N PRO A 108 -4.79 -5.07 23.66
CA PRO A 108 -3.84 -4.17 24.30
C PRO A 108 -4.19 -2.70 24.03
N PRO A 109 -3.77 -1.76 24.89
CA PRO A 109 -3.99 -0.33 24.68
C PRO A 109 -3.61 0.12 23.26
N VAL A 110 -4.56 0.73 22.56
CA VAL A 110 -4.37 1.18 21.18
C VAL A 110 -3.85 2.61 21.15
N ILE A 111 -2.77 2.85 20.40
CA ILE A 111 -2.33 4.19 20.03
C ILE A 111 -3.05 4.58 18.75
N ASP A 112 -4.09 5.40 18.88
CA ASP A 112 -5.09 5.74 17.85
C ASP A 112 -5.08 7.22 17.46
N ILE A 113 -3.89 7.75 17.21
CA ILE A 113 -3.72 9.13 16.76
C ILE A 113 -4.46 9.41 15.44
N GLU A 114 -4.87 10.66 15.24
CA GLU A 114 -5.47 11.13 14.00
C GLU A 114 -4.40 11.71 13.06
N ILE A 115 -4.16 11.06 11.93
CA ILE A 115 -3.35 11.60 10.83
C ILE A 115 -4.29 12.32 9.86
N ASN A 116 -4.17 13.64 9.79
CA ASN A 116 -5.12 14.47 9.04
C ASN A 116 -4.45 15.72 8.45
N TYR A 117 -3.91 15.57 7.24
CA TYR A 117 -3.36 16.67 6.46
C TYR A 117 -4.41 17.51 5.74
N TYR A 118 -5.70 17.16 5.83
CA TYR A 118 -6.79 18.00 5.33
C TYR A 118 -6.95 19.25 6.19
N LYS A 119 -6.81 19.11 7.53
CA LYS A 119 -6.79 20.23 8.47
C LYS A 119 -5.52 21.07 8.26
N ASP A 120 -4.40 20.57 8.75
CA ASP A 120 -3.07 21.14 8.55
C ASP A 120 -1.99 20.17 9.08
N GLU A 121 -0.73 20.43 8.73
CA GLU A 121 0.42 19.63 9.17
C GLU A 121 0.66 19.75 10.69
N GLU A 122 0.30 20.88 11.30
CA GLU A 122 0.47 21.13 12.73
C GLU A 122 -0.45 20.22 13.57
N PHE A 123 -1.67 19.95 13.10
CA PHE A 123 -2.61 19.04 13.71
C PHE A 123 -2.03 17.62 13.79
N THR A 124 -1.55 17.09 12.66
CA THR A 124 -0.92 15.76 12.61
C THR A 124 0.30 15.71 13.53
N LYS A 125 1.14 16.75 13.53
CA LYS A 125 2.29 16.85 14.44
C LYS A 125 1.88 16.81 15.92
N ARG A 126 0.82 17.54 16.32
CA ARG A 126 0.29 17.50 17.69
C ARG A 126 -0.21 16.11 18.09
N GLU A 127 -0.79 15.39 17.15
CA GLU A 127 -1.26 14.01 17.36
C GLU A 127 -0.10 13.03 17.58
N PHE A 128 1.02 13.16 16.85
CA PHE A 128 2.24 12.43 17.18
C PHE A 128 2.82 12.81 18.55
N ILE A 129 2.78 14.09 18.92
CA ILE A 129 3.16 14.52 20.28
C ILE A 129 2.27 13.85 21.34
N ARG A 130 0.96 13.68 21.07
CA ARG A 130 0.04 12.93 21.93
C ARG A 130 0.48 11.47 22.09
N ALA A 131 0.84 10.78 21.00
CA ALA A 131 1.38 9.42 21.07
C ALA A 131 2.67 9.35 21.91
N GLY A 132 3.57 10.32 21.79
CA GLY A 132 4.78 10.37 22.60
C GLY A 132 4.49 10.48 24.10
N LYS A 133 3.48 11.28 24.48
CA LYS A 133 3.01 11.37 25.87
C LYS A 133 2.43 10.05 26.39
N MET A 134 1.74 9.28 25.55
CA MET A 134 1.22 7.95 25.93
C MET A 134 2.36 7.00 26.32
N LEU A 135 3.56 7.21 25.78
CA LEU A 135 4.78 6.47 26.14
C LEU A 135 5.58 7.12 27.28
N GLY A 136 5.04 8.15 27.94
CA GLY A 136 5.69 8.85 29.03
C GLY A 136 6.82 9.79 28.61
N ARG A 137 6.84 10.25 27.35
CA ARG A 137 7.87 11.15 26.81
C ARG A 137 7.43 12.60 26.78
N THR A 138 8.41 13.51 26.76
CA THR A 138 8.14 14.96 26.73
C THR A 138 7.71 15.41 25.33
N ASN A 139 7.13 16.62 25.23
CA ASN A 139 6.79 17.22 23.94
C ASN A 139 8.02 17.37 23.04
N GLY A 140 9.18 17.71 23.62
CA GLY A 140 10.43 17.90 22.88
C GLY A 140 10.94 16.59 22.29
N ASP A 141 10.93 15.51 23.07
CA ASP A 141 11.32 14.18 22.61
C ASP A 141 10.39 13.70 21.48
N ALA A 142 9.08 13.83 21.67
CA ALA A 142 8.08 13.44 20.68
C ALA A 142 8.19 14.24 19.39
N LEU A 143 8.45 15.54 19.47
CA LEU A 143 8.68 16.38 18.31
C LEU A 143 9.95 15.98 17.55
N LYS A 144 11.05 15.72 18.27
CA LYS A 144 12.30 15.26 17.67
C LYS A 144 12.12 13.92 16.95
N ALA A 145 11.46 12.97 17.60
CA ALA A 145 11.14 11.66 17.02
C ALA A 145 10.25 11.80 15.78
N TYR A 146 9.24 12.68 15.80
CA TYR A 146 8.38 12.96 14.65
C TYR A 146 9.18 13.50 13.46
N LEU A 147 10.03 14.50 13.69
CA LEU A 147 10.86 15.09 12.62
C LEU A 147 11.82 14.06 12.02
N LYS A 148 12.41 13.19 12.85
CA LYS A 148 13.27 12.10 12.39
C LYS A 148 12.48 11.06 11.58
N GLY A 149 11.29 10.68 12.03
CA GLY A 149 10.40 9.80 11.26
C GLY A 149 10.02 10.38 9.90
N MET A 150 9.75 11.68 9.82
CA MET A 150 9.48 12.37 8.55
C MET A 150 10.69 12.41 7.61
N GLU A 151 11.91 12.50 8.15
CA GLU A 151 13.14 12.40 7.37
C GLU A 151 13.30 11.01 6.73
N GLU A 152 13.13 9.95 7.51
CA GLU A 152 13.20 8.57 7.03
C GLU A 152 12.08 8.24 6.03
N GLN A 153 10.88 8.80 6.24
CA GLN A 153 9.79 8.70 5.26
C GLN A 153 10.18 9.29 3.90
N ARG A 154 10.78 10.48 3.87
CA ARG A 154 11.25 11.10 2.61
C ARG A 154 12.34 10.27 1.95
N ARG A 155 13.24 9.66 2.74
CA ARG A 155 14.26 8.76 2.23
C ARG A 155 13.63 7.54 1.56
N PHE A 156 12.62 6.94 2.19
CA PHE A 156 11.84 5.83 1.63
C PHE A 156 11.12 6.23 0.33
N GLU A 157 10.41 7.36 0.31
CA GLU A 157 9.71 7.85 -0.89
C GLU A 157 10.66 8.14 -2.06
N ASN A 158 11.90 8.53 -1.78
CA ASN A 158 12.90 8.72 -2.83
C ASN A 158 13.32 7.38 -3.46
N LEU A 159 13.42 6.29 -2.68
CA LEU A 159 13.68 4.95 -3.22
C LEU A 159 12.55 4.50 -4.16
N LEU A 160 11.29 4.79 -3.82
CA LEU A 160 10.16 4.48 -4.69
C LEU A 160 10.32 5.18 -6.05
N LYS A 161 10.67 6.47 -6.05
CA LYS A 161 10.90 7.26 -7.28
C LYS A 161 12.14 6.81 -8.07
N GLU A 162 13.09 6.11 -7.46
CA GLU A 162 14.21 5.47 -8.17
C GLU A 162 13.80 4.17 -8.89
N GLY A 163 12.56 3.71 -8.70
CA GLY A 163 12.00 2.52 -9.35
C GLY A 163 12.06 1.26 -8.51
N PHE A 164 12.20 1.38 -7.18
CA PHE A 164 12.07 0.26 -6.25
C PHE A 164 10.62 0.11 -5.80
N THR A 165 10.14 -1.12 -5.69
CA THR A 165 8.81 -1.41 -5.10
C THR A 165 8.82 -1.10 -3.60
N ASN A 166 7.66 -0.94 -2.97
CA ASN A 166 7.59 -0.67 -1.53
C ASN A 166 8.33 -1.73 -0.70
N LEU A 167 8.18 -3.02 -1.02
CA LEU A 167 8.91 -4.09 -0.32
C LEU A 167 10.43 -3.96 -0.45
N GLU A 168 10.92 -3.68 -1.66
CA GLU A 168 12.36 -3.50 -1.91
C GLU A 168 12.88 -2.27 -1.18
N ALA A 169 12.18 -1.15 -1.28
CA ALA A 169 12.51 0.09 -0.61
C ALA A 169 12.51 -0.06 0.92
N LEU A 170 11.54 -0.80 1.50
CA LEU A 170 11.50 -1.11 2.93
C LEU A 170 12.71 -1.93 3.35
N LYS A 171 13.05 -2.99 2.61
CA LYS A 171 14.21 -3.83 2.89
C LYS A 171 15.51 -3.03 2.83
N MET A 172 15.69 -2.21 1.81
CA MET A 172 16.87 -1.36 1.64
C MET A 172 16.97 -0.31 2.76
N TRP A 173 15.84 0.28 3.13
CA TRP A 173 15.75 1.23 4.23
C TRP A 173 16.15 0.58 5.57
N GLU A 174 15.62 -0.61 5.87
CA GLU A 174 15.89 -1.32 7.11
C GLU A 174 17.33 -1.84 7.22
N GLU A 175 17.91 -2.31 6.11
CA GLU A 175 19.31 -2.77 6.08
C GLU A 175 20.33 -1.61 6.07
N GLY A 176 19.88 -0.36 5.93
CA GLY A 176 20.74 0.81 5.82
C GLY A 176 21.65 0.82 4.59
N LYS A 177 21.44 -0.10 3.63
CA LYS A 177 22.29 -0.26 2.45
C LYS A 177 21.96 0.77 1.38
N VAL A 178 23.00 1.35 0.80
CA VAL A 178 22.91 2.19 -0.40
C VAL A 178 23.32 1.35 -1.60
N LYS A 179 22.41 1.23 -2.56
CA LYS A 179 22.58 0.71 -3.93
C LYS A 179 23.56 -0.46 -4.11
N VAL A 180 22.99 -1.66 -4.22
CA VAL A 180 23.40 -2.58 -5.28
C VAL A 180 22.13 -2.89 -6.05
N ARG A 181 21.92 -2.19 -7.17
CA ARG A 181 20.99 -2.70 -8.18
C ARG A 181 21.69 -3.97 -8.67
N GLU A 182 21.26 -5.14 -8.22
CA GLU A 182 21.70 -6.41 -8.79
C GLU A 182 21.67 -6.26 -10.32
N GLU A 183 22.70 -6.77 -11.01
CA GLU A 183 22.88 -6.62 -12.45
C GLU A 183 21.53 -6.59 -13.16
N ARG A 184 21.23 -5.48 -13.85
CA ARG A 184 19.90 -5.22 -14.41
C ARG A 184 19.40 -6.48 -15.11
N ARG A 185 18.47 -7.20 -14.46
CA ARG A 185 17.72 -8.28 -15.09
C ARG A 185 17.22 -7.72 -16.42
N ARG A 186 17.58 -8.38 -17.52
CA ARG A 186 17.14 -7.95 -18.84
C ARG A 186 15.67 -8.33 -18.97
N PHE A 187 14.82 -7.32 -19.01
CA PHE A 187 13.38 -7.48 -19.22
C PHE A 187 13.04 -7.22 -20.68
N ASP A 188 12.23 -8.07 -21.29
CA ASP A 188 11.72 -7.90 -22.66
C ASP A 188 10.38 -7.15 -22.70
N LEU A 189 9.69 -7.09 -21.56
CA LEU A 189 8.44 -6.38 -21.37
C LEU A 189 8.53 -5.36 -20.24
N LYS A 190 7.67 -4.35 -20.31
CA LYS A 190 7.42 -3.40 -19.23
C LYS A 190 5.92 -3.35 -18.94
N ILE A 191 5.53 -3.70 -17.72
CA ILE A 191 4.13 -3.81 -17.30
C ILE A 191 3.87 -2.80 -16.18
N ALA A 192 2.83 -1.97 -16.35
CA ALA A 192 2.32 -1.16 -15.25
C ALA A 192 1.41 -2.00 -14.35
N LEU A 193 1.68 -1.98 -13.05
CA LEU A 193 0.87 -2.64 -12.03
C LEU A 193 0.15 -1.58 -11.20
N LEU A 194 -1.15 -1.43 -11.46
CA LEU A 194 -2.01 -0.45 -10.80
C LEU A 194 -2.73 -1.11 -9.63
N SER A 195 -2.38 -0.75 -8.40
CA SER A 195 -3.07 -1.24 -7.21
C SER A 195 -2.77 -0.37 -6.01
N HIS A 196 -3.49 -0.62 -4.93
CA HIS A 196 -3.05 -0.17 -3.62
C HIS A 196 -1.86 -1.03 -3.16
N PRO A 197 -0.82 -0.45 -2.53
CA PRO A 197 0.37 -1.20 -2.08
C PRO A 197 0.03 -2.44 -1.25
N TYR A 198 -0.93 -2.36 -0.35
CA TYR A 198 -1.32 -3.48 0.50
C TYR A 198 -1.92 -4.69 -0.23
N ASN A 199 -2.29 -4.57 -1.51
CA ASN A 199 -2.77 -5.70 -2.31
C ASN A 199 -1.64 -6.41 -3.07
N ILE A 200 -0.54 -5.71 -3.36
CA ILE A 200 0.54 -6.19 -4.24
C ILE A 200 1.88 -6.39 -3.52
N MET A 201 2.03 -5.80 -2.33
CA MET A 201 3.23 -5.91 -1.49
C MET A 201 3.08 -7.03 -0.44
N ASP A 202 1.86 -7.44 -0.13
CA ASP A 202 1.62 -8.61 0.70
C ASP A 202 1.79 -9.87 -0.16
N GLU A 203 2.88 -10.62 0.03
CA GLU A 203 3.25 -11.75 -0.82
C GLU A 203 2.24 -12.90 -0.77
N TYR A 204 1.51 -13.07 0.34
CA TYR A 204 0.47 -14.09 0.45
C TYR A 204 -0.79 -13.67 -0.32
N ILE A 205 -1.24 -12.42 -0.13
CA ILE A 205 -2.44 -11.88 -0.77
C ILE A 205 -2.25 -11.70 -2.28
N SER A 206 -1.07 -11.21 -2.69
CA SER A 206 -0.70 -11.03 -4.10
C SER A 206 -0.21 -12.32 -4.77
N MET A 207 -0.01 -13.38 -4.00
CA MET A 207 0.63 -14.62 -4.44
C MET A 207 1.99 -14.37 -5.11
N GLY A 208 2.77 -13.39 -4.61
CA GLY A 208 4.08 -13.04 -5.16
C GLY A 208 4.04 -12.48 -6.59
N LEU A 209 2.96 -11.80 -6.98
CA LEU A 209 2.70 -11.31 -8.34
C LEU A 209 3.89 -10.60 -8.99
N ILE A 210 4.55 -9.71 -8.26
CA ILE A 210 5.66 -8.90 -8.79
C ILE A 210 6.84 -9.79 -9.22
N GLU A 211 7.28 -10.70 -8.35
CA GLU A 211 8.39 -11.60 -8.69
C GLU A 211 8.01 -12.58 -9.80
N LYS A 212 6.76 -13.03 -9.85
CA LYS A 212 6.29 -13.89 -10.94
C LYS A 212 6.33 -13.18 -12.30
N LEU A 213 5.88 -11.93 -12.37
CA LEU A 213 5.99 -11.11 -13.59
C LEU A 213 7.46 -10.90 -13.99
N ARG A 214 8.35 -10.66 -13.02
CA ARG A 214 9.80 -10.52 -13.27
C ARG A 214 10.43 -11.81 -13.77
N ASN A 215 10.06 -12.96 -13.21
CA ASN A 215 10.50 -14.29 -13.68
C ASN A 215 9.99 -14.59 -15.09
N MET A 216 8.81 -14.05 -15.44
CA MET A 216 8.29 -14.06 -16.80
C MET A 216 8.96 -13.01 -17.71
N GLY A 217 10.03 -12.32 -17.31
CA GLY A 217 10.76 -11.37 -18.16
C GLY A 217 10.18 -9.95 -18.21
N ALA A 218 9.21 -9.61 -17.35
CA ALA A 218 8.62 -8.28 -17.33
C ALA A 218 9.20 -7.38 -16.21
N GLU A 219 9.61 -6.17 -16.58
CA GLU A 219 9.84 -5.08 -15.64
C GLU A 219 8.48 -4.59 -15.11
N VAL A 220 8.35 -4.46 -13.80
CA VAL A 220 7.12 -4.00 -13.14
C VAL A 220 7.28 -2.55 -12.71
N ILE A 221 6.36 -1.68 -13.14
CA ILE A 221 6.24 -0.31 -12.64
C ILE A 221 4.98 -0.18 -11.79
N THR A 222 5.11 0.27 -10.55
CA THR A 222 3.95 0.55 -9.68
C THR A 222 3.60 2.04 -9.67
N VAL A 223 2.45 2.38 -9.08
CA VAL A 223 1.95 3.76 -9.01
C VAL A 223 2.92 4.66 -8.23
N GLU A 224 3.52 4.13 -7.19
CA GLU A 224 4.40 4.84 -6.24
C GLU A 224 5.74 5.25 -6.89
N MET A 225 6.12 4.59 -7.99
CA MET A 225 7.32 4.95 -8.77
C MET A 225 7.09 6.19 -9.64
N LEU A 226 5.85 6.58 -9.88
CA LEU A 226 5.53 7.75 -10.68
C LEU A 226 5.68 9.04 -9.85
N ASN A 227 6.13 10.09 -10.52
CA ASN A 227 6.10 11.42 -9.93
C ASN A 227 4.66 11.95 -9.89
N LYS A 228 4.39 12.85 -8.93
CA LYS A 228 3.06 13.45 -8.76
C LYS A 228 2.58 14.23 -9.99
N ALA A 229 3.48 14.80 -10.79
CA ALA A 229 3.09 15.53 -12.00
C ALA A 229 2.52 14.59 -13.08
N SER A 230 3.09 13.40 -13.26
CA SER A 230 2.59 12.36 -14.17
C SER A 230 1.19 11.89 -13.77
N ILE A 231 0.95 11.71 -12.47
CA ILE A 231 -0.37 11.36 -11.94
C ILE A 231 -1.39 12.48 -12.24
N LEU A 232 -1.02 13.74 -11.96
CA LEU A 232 -1.90 14.89 -12.18
C LEU A 232 -2.21 15.11 -13.67
N GLU A 233 -1.24 14.88 -14.57
CA GLU A 233 -1.45 14.89 -16.03
C GLU A 233 -2.49 13.83 -16.44
N GLY A 234 -2.42 12.65 -15.82
CA GLY A 234 -3.34 11.55 -16.04
C GLY A 234 -4.80 11.91 -15.73
N VAL A 235 -5.07 12.54 -14.59
CA VAL A 235 -6.42 12.91 -14.15
C VAL A 235 -6.92 14.26 -14.68
N ALA A 236 -6.11 15.03 -15.41
CA ALA A 236 -6.44 16.39 -15.86
C ALA A 236 -7.70 16.49 -16.76
N PHE A 237 -8.18 15.37 -17.31
CA PHE A 237 -9.41 15.33 -18.11
C PHE A 237 -10.69 15.33 -17.27
N LEU A 238 -10.59 15.01 -15.96
CA LEU A 238 -11.76 14.93 -15.11
C LEU A 238 -12.32 16.32 -14.82
N PRO A 239 -13.64 16.53 -14.95
CA PRO A 239 -14.26 17.81 -14.61
C PRO A 239 -14.20 18.12 -13.11
N LYS A 240 -14.06 17.08 -12.27
CA LYS A 240 -13.88 17.19 -10.82
C LYS A 240 -12.81 16.21 -10.37
N ASP A 241 -11.95 16.67 -9.48
CA ASP A 241 -10.90 15.83 -8.90
C ASP A 241 -11.51 14.72 -8.02
N ILE A 242 -10.85 13.57 -7.99
CA ILE A 242 -11.24 12.44 -7.13
C ILE A 242 -10.83 12.75 -5.70
N PHE A 243 -11.76 12.64 -4.77
CA PHE A 243 -11.53 13.03 -3.39
C PHE A 243 -10.66 12.04 -2.61
N TRP A 244 -10.58 10.77 -3.05
CA TRP A 244 -9.70 9.76 -2.47
C TRP A 244 -8.29 9.83 -3.06
N THR A 245 -7.26 9.97 -2.20
CA THR A 245 -5.86 10.08 -2.64
C THR A 245 -5.42 8.91 -3.52
N TYR A 246 -5.51 7.68 -3.00
CA TYR A 246 -5.04 6.49 -3.74
C TYR A 246 -5.83 6.23 -5.02
N GLU A 247 -7.13 6.51 -5.04
CA GLU A 247 -7.93 6.36 -6.26
C GLU A 247 -7.60 7.41 -7.33
N ARG A 248 -7.31 8.66 -6.93
CA ARG A 248 -6.75 9.65 -7.86
C ARG A 248 -5.43 9.13 -8.44
N ASP A 249 -4.58 8.57 -7.60
CA ASP A 249 -3.23 8.15 -7.99
C ASP A 249 -3.27 6.97 -8.95
N ILE A 250 -4.08 5.96 -8.65
CA ILE A 250 -4.32 4.78 -9.51
C ILE A 250 -4.92 5.21 -10.85
N LEU A 251 -5.98 6.04 -10.85
CA LEU A 251 -6.60 6.52 -12.09
C LEU A 251 -5.62 7.36 -12.91
N GLY A 252 -4.91 8.29 -12.25
CA GLY A 252 -3.92 9.15 -12.89
C GLY A 252 -2.80 8.36 -13.52
N ALA A 253 -2.25 7.38 -12.81
CA ALA A 253 -1.24 6.47 -13.34
C ALA A 253 -1.75 5.68 -14.56
N GLY A 254 -2.94 5.09 -14.47
CA GLY A 254 -3.52 4.36 -15.60
C GLY A 254 -3.72 5.25 -16.83
N MET A 255 -4.28 6.44 -16.65
CA MET A 255 -4.48 7.38 -17.77
C MET A 255 -3.16 7.94 -18.32
N TYR A 256 -2.15 8.11 -17.46
CA TYR A 256 -0.79 8.47 -17.89
C TYR A 256 -0.20 7.40 -18.81
N PHE A 257 -0.26 6.12 -18.42
CA PHE A 257 0.23 5.01 -19.23
C PHE A 257 -0.53 4.85 -20.54
N LEU A 258 -1.86 4.99 -20.51
CA LEU A 258 -2.71 4.93 -21.69
C LEU A 258 -2.34 5.99 -22.75
N LYS A 259 -1.98 7.21 -22.31
CA LYS A 259 -1.63 8.34 -23.19
C LYS A 259 -0.19 8.28 -23.68
N LYS A 260 0.78 8.05 -22.79
CA LYS A 260 2.22 8.16 -23.11
C LYS A 260 2.83 6.87 -23.65
N LYS A 261 2.16 5.73 -23.49
CA LYS A 261 2.59 4.40 -23.96
C LYS A 261 4.04 4.03 -23.56
N GLY A 262 4.41 4.33 -22.32
CA GLY A 262 5.71 3.94 -21.76
C GLY A 262 5.81 2.49 -21.28
N VAL A 263 4.76 1.69 -21.49
CA VAL A 263 4.61 0.29 -21.04
C VAL A 263 3.97 -0.53 -22.15
N ASP A 264 4.22 -1.84 -22.15
CA ASP A 264 3.67 -2.80 -23.11
C ASP A 264 2.24 -3.24 -22.72
N GLY A 265 1.88 -3.16 -21.44
CA GLY A 265 0.55 -3.50 -20.93
C GLY A 265 0.32 -3.05 -19.50
N VAL A 266 -0.95 -3.09 -19.07
CA VAL A 266 -1.37 -2.67 -17.72
C VAL A 266 -2.16 -3.77 -17.03
N ILE A 267 -1.77 -4.08 -15.81
CA ILE A 267 -2.51 -4.96 -14.91
C ILE A 267 -3.01 -4.10 -13.75
N MET A 268 -4.32 -4.08 -13.53
CA MET A 268 -4.92 -3.54 -12.33
C MET A 268 -5.23 -4.67 -11.36
N VAL A 269 -4.80 -4.54 -10.11
CA VAL A 269 -5.16 -5.49 -9.04
C VAL A 269 -6.09 -4.78 -8.07
N SER A 270 -7.26 -5.35 -7.83
CA SER A 270 -8.25 -4.85 -6.87
C SER A 270 -8.62 -5.92 -5.86
N ALA A 271 -8.98 -5.50 -4.66
CA ALA A 271 -9.48 -6.40 -3.62
C ALA A 271 -11.01 -6.37 -3.60
N PHE A 272 -11.63 -7.55 -3.49
CA PHE A 272 -13.07 -7.66 -3.36
C PHE A 272 -13.60 -6.87 -2.15
N GLY A 273 -14.73 -6.21 -2.34
CA GLY A 273 -15.33 -5.31 -1.35
C GLY A 273 -14.68 -3.92 -1.23
N CYS A 274 -13.70 -3.58 -2.08
CA CYS A 274 -13.11 -2.24 -2.07
C CYS A 274 -14.01 -1.20 -2.78
N GLY A 275 -14.82 -0.49 -1.97
CA GLY A 275 -15.78 0.51 -2.47
C GLY A 275 -15.16 1.59 -3.38
N PRO A 276 -14.17 2.39 -2.92
CA PRO A 276 -13.58 3.43 -3.76
C PRO A 276 -12.92 2.90 -5.04
N ASN A 277 -12.31 1.71 -4.98
CA ASN A 277 -11.61 1.13 -6.12
C ASN A 277 -12.57 0.67 -7.23
N SER A 278 -13.76 0.19 -6.88
CA SER A 278 -14.80 -0.18 -7.87
C SER A 278 -15.12 0.94 -8.87
N MET A 279 -15.07 2.20 -8.44
CA MET A 279 -15.25 3.35 -9.34
C MET A 279 -14.06 3.53 -10.28
N THR A 280 -12.85 3.42 -9.76
CA THR A 280 -11.61 3.56 -10.53
C THR A 280 -11.45 2.44 -11.55
N GLU A 281 -11.78 1.21 -11.16
CA GLU A 281 -11.81 0.01 -12.02
C GLU A 281 -12.70 0.25 -13.24
N GLU A 282 -13.96 0.62 -13.02
CA GLU A 282 -14.93 0.83 -14.08
C GLU A 282 -14.50 1.96 -15.04
N LEU A 283 -13.92 3.05 -14.49
CA LEU A 283 -13.42 4.15 -15.31
C LEU A 283 -12.25 3.69 -16.19
N LEU A 284 -11.23 3.06 -15.60
CA LEU A 284 -10.06 2.58 -16.34
C LEU A 284 -10.47 1.55 -17.39
N GLU A 285 -11.30 0.57 -17.05
CA GLU A 285 -11.82 -0.41 -18.01
C GLU A 285 -12.48 0.26 -19.22
N ARG A 286 -13.35 1.25 -18.98
CA ARG A 286 -14.02 1.98 -20.06
C ARG A 286 -13.04 2.71 -20.96
N PHE A 287 -12.04 3.39 -20.39
CA PHE A 287 -11.06 4.14 -21.18
C PHE A 287 -10.19 3.20 -22.02
N TYR A 288 -9.65 2.14 -21.41
CA TYR A 288 -8.81 1.17 -22.13
C TYR A 288 -9.58 0.41 -23.21
N LYS A 289 -10.86 0.04 -22.95
CA LYS A 289 -11.73 -0.59 -23.97
C LYS A 289 -12.06 0.35 -25.14
N ARG A 290 -12.11 1.66 -24.92
CA ARG A 290 -12.38 2.66 -25.98
C ARG A 290 -11.15 2.90 -26.84
N GLU A 291 -9.99 3.12 -26.23
CA GLU A 291 -8.76 3.45 -26.96
C GLU A 291 -8.14 2.22 -27.66
N LYS A 292 -8.29 1.01 -27.08
CA LYS A 292 -7.81 -0.28 -27.62
C LYS A 292 -6.33 -0.30 -28.05
N ASN A 293 -5.54 0.64 -27.55
CA ASN A 293 -4.19 0.90 -28.02
C ASN A 293 -3.10 0.40 -27.06
N LEU A 294 -3.51 -0.09 -25.89
CA LEU A 294 -2.69 -0.64 -24.82
C LEU A 294 -3.49 -1.75 -24.11
N PRO A 295 -2.99 -3.00 -24.02
CA PRO A 295 -3.69 -4.07 -23.32
C PRO A 295 -3.87 -3.79 -21.82
N PHE A 296 -5.05 -4.14 -21.31
CA PHE A 296 -5.43 -3.95 -19.90
C PHE A 296 -6.06 -5.22 -19.34
N MET A 297 -5.68 -5.60 -18.12
CA MET A 297 -6.28 -6.70 -17.37
C MET A 297 -6.64 -6.25 -15.97
N LEU A 298 -7.89 -6.48 -15.56
CA LEU A 298 -8.31 -6.38 -14.16
C LEU A 298 -8.22 -7.75 -13.49
N LEU A 299 -7.49 -7.82 -12.38
CA LEU A 299 -7.40 -8.95 -11.46
C LEU A 299 -8.05 -8.58 -10.14
N THR A 300 -9.16 -9.24 -9.80
CA THR A 300 -9.81 -9.11 -8.50
C THR A 300 -9.35 -10.24 -7.59
N ILE A 301 -8.88 -9.91 -6.38
CA ILE A 301 -8.47 -10.86 -5.35
C ILE A 301 -9.46 -10.85 -4.17
N ASP A 302 -9.74 -12.03 -3.63
CA ASP A 302 -10.62 -12.29 -2.49
C ASP A 302 -10.05 -13.40 -1.60
N GLU A 303 -10.72 -13.70 -0.47
CA GLU A 303 -10.33 -14.76 0.46
C GLU A 303 -10.40 -16.19 -0.11
N HIS A 304 -11.05 -16.38 -1.26
CA HIS A 304 -11.24 -17.67 -1.92
C HIS A 304 -10.42 -17.83 -3.20
N THR A 305 -9.63 -16.81 -3.55
CA THR A 305 -8.94 -16.73 -4.83
C THR A 305 -7.89 -17.83 -4.92
N GLY A 306 -8.09 -18.75 -5.87
CA GLY A 306 -7.15 -19.82 -6.14
C GLY A 306 -5.96 -19.33 -6.97
N GLU A 307 -4.74 -19.59 -6.48
CA GLU A 307 -3.49 -19.19 -7.13
C GLU A 307 -3.39 -19.64 -8.59
N ALA A 308 -3.79 -20.89 -8.88
CA ALA A 308 -3.72 -21.45 -10.23
C ALA A 308 -4.51 -20.62 -11.26
N GLY A 309 -5.72 -20.15 -10.90
CA GLY A 309 -6.56 -19.37 -11.82
C GLY A 309 -5.99 -17.99 -12.11
N VAL A 310 -5.38 -17.35 -11.11
CA VAL A 310 -4.70 -16.06 -11.28
C VAL A 310 -3.46 -16.22 -12.16
N MET A 311 -2.68 -17.30 -11.95
CA MET A 311 -1.48 -17.58 -12.72
C MET A 311 -1.74 -17.76 -14.21
N THR A 312 -2.71 -18.59 -14.59
CA THR A 312 -3.02 -18.83 -16.00
C THR A 312 -3.44 -17.54 -16.72
N ARG A 313 -4.15 -16.63 -16.02
CA ARG A 313 -4.55 -15.33 -16.58
C ARG A 313 -3.34 -14.40 -16.80
N ILE A 314 -2.40 -14.39 -15.85
CA ILE A 314 -1.17 -13.60 -15.97
C ILE A 314 -0.30 -14.12 -17.10
N GLU A 315 -0.11 -15.44 -17.20
CA GLU A 315 0.65 -16.09 -18.28
C GLU A 315 0.06 -15.73 -19.65
N ALA A 316 -1.25 -15.92 -19.82
CA ALA A 316 -1.95 -15.59 -21.05
C ALA A 316 -1.83 -14.08 -21.40
N PHE A 317 -1.86 -13.21 -20.39
CA PHE A 317 -1.69 -11.77 -20.61
C PHE A 317 -0.27 -11.44 -21.06
N VAL A 318 0.77 -12.00 -20.42
CA VAL A 318 2.17 -11.80 -20.81
C VAL A 318 2.42 -12.29 -22.24
N ASP A 319 1.89 -13.46 -22.61
CA ASP A 319 2.01 -14.00 -23.96
C ASP A 319 1.33 -13.10 -25.01
N LEU A 320 0.15 -12.55 -24.69
CA LEU A 320 -0.52 -11.56 -25.52
C LEU A 320 0.36 -10.32 -25.75
N LEU A 321 1.03 -9.81 -24.70
CA LEU A 321 1.91 -8.64 -24.84
C LEU A 321 3.09 -8.96 -25.77
N ARG A 322 3.71 -10.13 -25.63
CA ARG A 322 4.81 -10.57 -26.50
C ARG A 322 4.36 -10.72 -27.94
N PHE A 323 3.17 -11.27 -28.17
CA PHE A 323 2.61 -11.42 -29.50
C PHE A 323 2.42 -10.05 -30.16
N ASN A 324 1.80 -9.10 -29.46
CA ASN A 324 1.60 -7.74 -29.96
C ASN A 324 2.93 -7.03 -30.25
N LYS A 325 3.94 -7.20 -29.40
CA LYS A 325 5.26 -6.59 -29.60
C LYS A 325 5.96 -7.14 -30.83
N LYS A 326 5.90 -8.45 -31.07
CA LYS A 326 6.44 -9.07 -32.29
C LYS A 326 5.72 -8.58 -33.55
N ALA A 327 4.39 -8.41 -33.50
CA ALA A 327 3.60 -7.92 -34.63
C ALA A 327 3.92 -6.46 -35.04
N VAL A 328 4.54 -5.67 -34.17
CA VAL A 328 4.94 -4.26 -34.45
C VAL A 328 6.37 -4.17 -35.01
N VAL A 329 7.20 -5.21 -34.86
CA VAL A 329 8.63 -5.23 -35.25
C VAL A 329 8.84 -5.82 -36.66
N VAL A 330 7.79 -6.38 -37.27
CA VAL A 330 7.77 -6.92 -38.64
C VAL A 330 7.22 -5.87 -39.60
#